data_AF-A0AAN8FAF1-F1
#
_entry.id   AF-A0AAN8FAF1-F1
#
_cell.length_a   1.000
_cell.length_b   1.000
_cell.length_c   1.000
_cell.angle_alpha   90.00
_cell.angle_beta   90.00
_cell.angle_gamma   90.00
#
_symmetry.space_group_name_H-M   'P 1'
#
loop_
_entity.id
_entity.type
_entity.pdbx_description
1 polymer ?
#
loop_
_entity_poly.entity_id
_entity_poly.type
_entity_poly.pdbx_seq_one_letter_code
_entity_poly.pdbx_strand_id
1 'polypeptide(L)'
;MLTLLILWTTVESASSSCIYGGTLRAKDEVWVNGMFKYRCESDGGNFNVKISCLTPNGDEVENGTNRTIGDMIYICGSVAGGALVGLTQEPLEHASCGDHKYGEEFMFGDQFKVKCAAYGVIELLGCVVEGEFHRVGTTFKGPDGHDVECVIFENEFKLAPKKNQ
;
A
#
# COMPACT_ATOMS: atom_id res chain seq x y z
N MET A 1 -65.24 -22.38 -39.49
CA MET A 1 -63.90 -21.95 -39.95
C MET A 1 -63.57 -20.64 -39.25
N LEU A 2 -62.43 -20.63 -38.54
CA LEU A 2 -61.39 -19.59 -38.50
C LEU A 2 -60.86 -19.44 -37.06
N THR A 3 -59.93 -20.33 -36.72
CA THR A 3 -59.18 -20.30 -35.46
C THR A 3 -58.15 -19.19 -35.57
N LEU A 4 -58.31 -18.13 -34.78
CA LEU A 4 -57.42 -16.97 -34.75
C LEU A 4 -56.14 -17.35 -33.97
N LEU A 5 -55.05 -17.63 -34.69
CA LEU A 5 -53.73 -17.89 -34.12
C LEU A 5 -53.09 -16.55 -33.73
N ILE A 6 -53.11 -16.22 -32.43
CA ILE A 6 -52.36 -15.10 -31.87
C ILE A 6 -50.89 -15.54 -31.83
N LEU A 7 -50.06 -15.01 -32.73
CA LEU A 7 -48.60 -15.13 -32.65
C LEU A 7 -48.11 -14.26 -31.48
N TRP A 8 -47.63 -14.90 -30.41
CA TRP A 8 -46.89 -14.24 -29.35
C TRP A 8 -45.47 -14.03 -29.86
N THR A 9 -45.16 -12.85 -30.38
CA THR A 9 -43.77 -12.46 -30.61
C THR A 9 -43.15 -12.18 -29.26
N THR A 10 -42.36 -13.13 -28.74
CA THR A 10 -41.45 -12.86 -27.63
C THR A 10 -40.48 -11.78 -28.09
N VAL A 11 -40.59 -10.58 -27.54
CA VAL A 11 -39.56 -9.55 -27.69
C VAL A 11 -38.30 -10.12 -27.02
N GLU A 12 -37.36 -10.60 -27.83
CA GLU A 12 -35.99 -10.84 -27.39
C GLU A 12 -35.44 -9.50 -26.94
N SER A 13 -35.46 -9.29 -25.62
CA SER A 13 -34.82 -8.16 -24.98
C SER A 13 -33.36 -8.25 -25.39
N ALA A 14 -32.84 -7.24 -26.10
CA ALA A 14 -31.43 -7.16 -26.42
C ALA A 14 -30.65 -7.34 -25.10
N SER A 15 -30.04 -8.52 -24.93
CA SER A 15 -29.34 -8.85 -23.70
C SER A 15 -28.14 -7.94 -23.62
N SER A 16 -28.27 -6.92 -22.78
CA SER A 16 -27.21 -5.98 -22.52
C SER A 16 -26.03 -6.76 -21.95
N SER A 17 -24.87 -6.67 -22.60
CA SER A 17 -23.68 -7.45 -22.30
C SER A 17 -22.43 -6.61 -22.60
N CYS A 18 -21.31 -7.00 -22.00
CA CYS A 18 -20.01 -6.35 -22.21
C CYS A 18 -18.99 -7.35 -22.74
N ILE A 19 -18.00 -6.90 -23.49
CA ILE A 19 -16.86 -7.68 -23.95
C ILE A 19 -15.63 -7.20 -23.18
N TYR A 20 -14.98 -8.11 -22.45
CA TYR A 20 -13.72 -7.87 -21.78
C TYR A 20 -12.71 -8.94 -22.19
N GLY A 21 -11.56 -8.53 -22.73
CA GLY A 21 -10.53 -9.48 -23.20
C GLY A 21 -11.06 -10.48 -24.23
N GLY A 22 -12.00 -10.07 -25.08
CA GLY A 22 -12.65 -10.94 -26.07
C GLY A 22 -13.75 -11.86 -25.53
N THR A 23 -14.04 -11.82 -24.22
CA THR A 23 -15.10 -12.63 -23.59
C THR A 23 -16.36 -11.81 -23.37
N LEU A 24 -17.51 -12.37 -23.77
CA LEU A 24 -18.84 -11.80 -23.48
C LEU A 24 -19.18 -12.00 -22.00
N ARG A 25 -19.64 -10.95 -21.34
CA ARG A 25 -20.02 -10.87 -19.93
C ARG A 25 -21.46 -10.40 -19.82
N ALA A 26 -22.25 -11.03 -18.98
CA ALA A 26 -23.64 -10.64 -18.76
C ALA A 26 -23.72 -9.27 -18.06
N LYS A 27 -24.81 -8.53 -18.27
CA LYS A 27 -25.08 -7.32 -17.48
C LYS A 27 -25.03 -7.62 -15.98
N ASP A 28 -24.42 -6.71 -15.24
CA ASP A 28 -24.18 -6.79 -13.79
C ASP A 28 -23.29 -7.96 -13.35
N GLU A 29 -22.74 -8.73 -14.31
CA GLU A 29 -21.73 -9.74 -13.99
C GLU A 29 -20.53 -9.07 -13.35
N VAL A 30 -20.06 -9.68 -12.26
CA VAL A 30 -18.90 -9.24 -11.50
C VAL A 30 -17.82 -10.30 -11.60
N TRP A 31 -16.60 -9.89 -11.96
CA TRP A 31 -15.47 -10.80 -12.07
C TRP A 31 -14.18 -10.14 -11.58
N VAL A 32 -13.20 -10.98 -11.25
CA VAL A 32 -11.85 -10.54 -10.89
C VAL A 32 -10.91 -10.73 -12.07
N ASN A 33 -10.07 -9.73 -12.34
CA ASN A 33 -8.95 -9.86 -13.26
C ASN A 33 -7.73 -9.12 -12.67
N GLY A 34 -6.68 -9.88 -12.34
CA GLY A 34 -5.54 -9.35 -11.60
C GLY A 34 -5.95 -8.79 -10.25
N MET A 35 -5.53 -7.56 -9.96
CA MET A 35 -5.83 -6.85 -8.71
C MET A 35 -7.15 -6.07 -8.73
N PHE A 36 -8.00 -6.26 -9.73
CA PHE A 36 -9.22 -5.47 -9.89
C PHE A 36 -10.44 -6.36 -9.96
N LYS A 37 -11.52 -5.88 -9.34
CA LYS A 37 -12.86 -6.42 -9.51
C LYS A 37 -13.63 -5.51 -10.47
N TYR A 38 -14.24 -6.12 -11.45
CA TYR A 38 -14.97 -5.45 -12.51
C TYR A 38 -16.47 -5.71 -12.40
N ARG A 39 -17.27 -4.80 -12.94
CA ARG A 39 -18.70 -5.02 -13.24
C ARG A 39 -18.99 -4.66 -14.69
N CYS A 40 -19.82 -5.45 -15.35
CA CYS A 40 -20.39 -5.09 -16.64
C CYS A 40 -21.57 -4.13 -16.44
N GLU A 41 -21.42 -2.89 -16.89
CA GLU A 41 -22.46 -1.86 -16.87
C GLU A 41 -22.89 -1.59 -18.32
N SER A 42 -23.58 -2.55 -18.93
CA SER A 42 -24.13 -2.35 -20.27
C SER A 42 -25.52 -1.70 -20.16
N ASP A 43 -25.59 -0.37 -20.13
CA ASP A 43 -26.82 0.37 -20.41
C ASP A 43 -26.71 0.99 -21.82
N GLY A 44 -26.80 0.12 -22.84
CA GLY A 44 -26.75 0.54 -24.25
C GLY A 44 -25.35 0.58 -24.88
N GLY A 45 -24.32 0.05 -24.23
CA GLY A 45 -22.96 -0.05 -24.76
C GLY A 45 -22.14 -1.19 -24.16
N ASN A 46 -20.94 -1.42 -24.72
CA ASN A 46 -19.96 -2.38 -24.21
C ASN A 46 -19.01 -1.68 -23.22
N PHE A 47 -19.39 -1.64 -21.94
CA PHE A 47 -18.64 -0.91 -20.92
C PHE A 47 -18.47 -1.71 -19.63
N ASN A 48 -17.24 -1.75 -19.12
CA ASN A 48 -16.94 -2.37 -17.84
C ASN A 48 -16.25 -1.36 -16.93
N VAL A 49 -16.60 -1.41 -15.64
CA VAL A 49 -16.05 -0.51 -14.63
C VAL A 49 -15.24 -1.31 -13.63
N LYS A 50 -14.18 -0.70 -13.10
CA LYS A 50 -13.49 -1.19 -11.91
C LYS A 50 -14.30 -0.75 -10.69
N ILE A 51 -14.89 -1.71 -9.98
CA ILE A 51 -15.71 -1.44 -8.80
C ILE A 51 -14.92 -1.54 -7.50
N SER A 52 -13.81 -2.28 -7.51
CA SER A 52 -12.89 -2.37 -6.38
C SER A 52 -11.51 -2.85 -6.80
N CYS A 53 -10.56 -2.67 -5.89
CA CYS A 53 -9.20 -3.17 -5.97
C CYS A 53 -9.00 -4.27 -4.92
N LEU A 54 -8.10 -5.20 -5.21
CA LEU A 54 -7.69 -6.27 -4.30
C LEU A 54 -6.27 -6.01 -3.80
N THR A 55 -6.05 -6.08 -2.50
CA THR A 55 -4.71 -6.03 -1.90
C THR A 55 -3.91 -7.29 -2.27
N PRO A 56 -2.59 -7.31 -2.05
CA PRO A 56 -1.79 -8.53 -2.27
C PRO A 56 -2.31 -9.76 -1.50
N ASN A 57 -3.00 -9.55 -0.38
CA ASN A 57 -3.61 -10.60 0.44
C ASN A 57 -5.05 -10.94 0.01
N GLY A 58 -5.58 -10.27 -1.01
CA GLY A 58 -6.93 -10.50 -1.55
C GLY A 58 -8.04 -9.69 -0.86
N ASP A 59 -7.72 -8.79 0.07
CA ASP A 59 -8.72 -7.92 0.69
C ASP A 59 -9.28 -6.92 -0.32
N GLU A 60 -10.59 -6.75 -0.32
CA GLU A 60 -11.27 -5.82 -1.20
C GLU A 60 -11.27 -4.39 -0.64
N VAL A 61 -10.96 -3.43 -1.51
CA VAL A 61 -11.05 -1.98 -1.26
C VAL A 61 -11.92 -1.36 -2.35
N GLU A 62 -13.06 -0.80 -1.98
CA GLU A 62 -14.02 -0.24 -2.93
C GLU A 62 -13.44 0.97 -3.68
N ASN A 63 -13.77 1.11 -4.96
CA ASN A 63 -13.31 2.24 -5.76
C ASN A 63 -13.80 3.58 -5.18
N GLY A 64 -12.90 4.55 -5.04
CA GLY A 64 -13.12 5.83 -4.39
C GLY A 64 -12.95 5.81 -2.87
N THR A 65 -12.55 4.68 -2.29
CA THR A 65 -12.41 4.51 -0.84
C THR A 65 -10.99 4.14 -0.43
N ASN A 66 -10.76 4.17 0.88
CA ASN A 66 -9.57 3.62 1.50
C ASN A 66 -9.94 2.59 2.57
N ARG A 67 -8.98 1.74 2.90
CA ARG A 67 -9.12 0.70 3.93
C ARG A 67 -7.79 0.52 4.64
N THR A 68 -7.81 0.60 5.96
CA THR A 68 -6.65 0.27 6.80
C THR A 68 -6.58 -1.23 7.03
N ILE A 69 -5.42 -1.83 6.74
CA ILE A 69 -5.16 -3.25 6.94
C ILE A 69 -3.74 -3.39 7.51
N GLY A 70 -3.64 -3.85 8.76
CA GLY A 70 -2.40 -3.78 9.51
C GLY A 70 -1.91 -2.32 9.62
N ASP A 71 -0.64 -2.10 9.30
CA ASP A 71 0.01 -0.79 9.35
C ASP A 71 -0.04 -0.01 8.03
N MET A 72 -0.89 -0.44 7.09
CA MET A 72 -1.02 0.17 5.77
C MET A 72 -2.43 0.71 5.54
N ILE A 73 -2.51 1.88 4.92
CA ILE A 73 -3.72 2.40 4.29
C ILE A 73 -3.66 2.02 2.81
N TYR A 74 -4.64 1.25 2.37
CA TYR A 74 -4.85 0.92 0.96
C TYR A 74 -5.91 1.83 0.37
N ILE A 75 -5.63 2.44 -0.78
CA ILE A 75 -6.52 3.41 -1.44
C ILE A 75 -6.83 2.86 -2.83
N CYS A 76 -8.09 2.60 -3.11
CA CYS A 76 -8.55 2.23 -4.45
C CYS A 76 -9.21 3.45 -5.08
N GLY A 77 -8.62 4.01 -6.14
CA GLY A 77 -9.15 5.22 -6.74
C GLY A 77 -8.33 5.71 -7.92
N SER A 78 -8.59 6.96 -8.32
CA SER A 78 -7.92 7.56 -9.45
C SER A 78 -6.42 7.75 -9.22
N VAL A 79 -5.61 7.05 -10.01
CA VAL A 79 -4.16 7.18 -10.12
C VAL A 79 -3.79 7.94 -11.40
N ALA A 80 -2.51 8.33 -11.53
CA ALA A 80 -1.96 9.03 -12.69
C ALA A 80 -2.74 10.32 -13.07
N GLY A 81 -3.00 11.17 -12.08
CA GLY A 81 -3.64 12.49 -12.31
C GLY A 81 -5.14 12.42 -12.65
N GLY A 82 -5.83 11.32 -12.32
CA GLY A 82 -7.28 11.19 -12.53
C GLY A 82 -7.67 10.15 -13.58
N ALA A 83 -6.73 9.73 -14.44
CA ALA A 83 -7.04 9.03 -15.68
C ALA A 83 -7.32 7.53 -15.53
N LEU A 84 -6.84 6.88 -14.46
CA LEU A 84 -6.93 5.42 -14.28
C LEU A 84 -7.37 5.08 -12.87
N VAL A 85 -8.11 3.99 -12.67
CA VAL A 85 -8.33 3.44 -11.32
C VAL A 85 -7.21 2.45 -10.99
N GLY A 86 -6.58 2.63 -9.84
CA GLY A 86 -5.48 1.81 -9.32
C GLY A 86 -5.55 1.66 -7.80
N LEU A 87 -4.76 0.71 -7.28
CA LEU A 87 -4.52 0.57 -5.85
C LEU A 87 -3.20 1.26 -5.51
N THR A 88 -3.23 2.20 -4.58
CA THR A 88 -2.02 2.74 -3.94
C THR A 88 -2.02 2.35 -2.47
N GLN A 89 -0.85 2.40 -1.85
CA GLN A 89 -0.69 2.09 -0.43
C GLN A 89 0.27 3.08 0.22
N GLU A 90 0.00 3.43 1.46
CA GLU A 90 0.86 4.25 2.31
C GLU A 90 0.86 3.70 3.74
N PRO A 91 1.99 3.78 4.46
CA PRO A 91 2.03 3.39 5.86
C PRO A 91 1.18 4.33 6.73
N LEU A 92 0.61 3.81 7.81
CA LEU A 92 0.00 4.62 8.87
C LEU A 92 1.05 5.50 9.54
N GLU A 93 0.64 6.68 10.02
CA GLU A 93 1.51 7.54 10.82
C GLU A 93 2.10 6.80 12.03
N HIS A 94 1.35 5.87 12.62
CA HIS A 94 1.75 5.03 13.76
C HIS A 94 2.07 3.58 13.36
N ALA A 95 2.49 3.36 12.10
CA ALA A 95 2.95 2.06 11.63
C ALA A 95 4.11 1.52 12.48
N SER A 96 4.17 0.19 12.65
CA SER A 96 5.27 -0.49 13.33
C SER A 96 6.54 -0.53 12.46
N CYS A 97 7.66 -0.84 13.12
CA CYS A 97 8.95 -1.10 12.50
C CYS A 97 9.25 -2.59 12.65
N GLY A 98 8.60 -3.42 11.84
CA GLY A 98 8.61 -4.88 12.02
C GLY A 98 7.89 -5.25 13.31
N ASP A 99 8.61 -5.85 14.26
CA ASP A 99 8.05 -6.30 15.55
C ASP A 99 7.97 -5.18 16.61
N HIS A 100 8.49 -3.99 16.32
CA HIS A 100 8.54 -2.86 17.25
C HIS A 100 7.42 -1.87 16.99
N LYS A 101 6.66 -1.52 18.03
CA LYS A 101 5.51 -0.61 17.93
C LYS A 101 5.95 0.83 17.71
N TYR A 102 5.07 1.65 17.13
CA TYR A 102 5.30 3.09 17.05
C TYR A 102 5.66 3.69 18.42
N GLY A 103 6.72 4.48 18.44
CA GLY A 103 7.26 5.12 19.64
C GLY A 103 8.21 4.25 20.46
N GLU A 104 8.30 2.94 20.17
CA GLU A 104 9.18 2.01 20.88
C GLU A 104 10.65 2.33 20.61
N GLU A 105 11.46 2.36 21.67
CA GLU A 105 12.92 2.43 21.58
C GLU A 105 13.51 1.03 21.74
N PHE A 106 14.43 0.66 20.86
CA PHE A 106 15.05 -0.66 20.87
C PHE A 106 16.50 -0.60 20.39
N MET A 107 17.23 -1.69 20.62
CA MET A 107 18.59 -1.85 20.10
C MET A 107 18.53 -2.42 18.69
N PHE A 108 19.14 -1.71 17.75
CA PHE A 108 19.39 -2.20 16.39
C PHE A 108 20.81 -2.77 16.34
N GLY A 109 20.90 -4.10 16.26
CA GLY A 109 22.13 -4.81 16.58
C GLY A 109 22.55 -4.55 18.04
N ASP A 110 23.86 -4.56 18.31
CA ASP A 110 24.39 -4.40 19.67
C ASP A 110 24.84 -2.98 20.00
N GLN A 111 24.84 -2.08 19.00
CA GLN A 111 25.53 -0.80 19.10
C GLN A 111 24.63 0.41 18.91
N PHE A 112 23.44 0.29 18.31
CA PHE A 112 22.64 1.46 17.96
C PHE A 112 21.32 1.44 18.72
N LYS A 113 21.06 2.51 19.46
CA LYS A 113 19.74 2.72 20.04
C LYS A 113 18.90 3.50 19.05
N VAL A 114 17.75 2.95 18.69
CA VAL A 114 16.84 3.51 17.69
C VAL A 114 15.45 3.65 18.27
N LYS A 115 14.60 4.39 17.56
CA LYS A 115 13.17 4.51 17.84
C LYS A 115 12.37 4.15 16.59
N CYS A 116 11.27 3.42 16.76
CA CYS A 116 10.28 3.34 15.71
C CYS A 116 9.49 4.65 15.64
N ALA A 117 9.77 5.45 14.63
CA ALA A 117 9.17 6.76 14.40
C ALA A 117 7.97 6.66 13.45
N ALA A 118 7.47 7.81 13.02
CA ALA A 118 6.28 7.87 12.19
C ALA A 118 6.46 7.12 10.87
N TYR A 119 5.37 6.56 10.36
CA TYR A 119 5.34 5.86 9.06
C TYR A 119 6.25 4.63 9.01
N GLY A 120 6.55 4.01 10.15
CA GLY A 120 7.39 2.81 10.24
C GLY A 120 8.88 3.09 9.97
N VAL A 121 9.32 4.34 10.14
CA VAL A 121 10.71 4.75 9.92
C VAL A 121 11.53 4.48 11.19
N ILE A 122 12.69 3.83 11.04
CA ILE A 122 13.65 3.66 12.14
C ILE A 122 14.49 4.94 12.27
N GLU A 123 14.36 5.63 13.40
CA GLU A 123 15.11 6.83 13.73
C GLU A 123 16.29 6.50 14.65
N LEU A 124 17.50 6.92 14.27
CA LEU A 124 18.69 6.74 15.12
C LEU A 124 18.66 7.72 16.30
N LEU A 125 18.62 7.21 17.53
CA LEU A 125 18.71 8.04 18.74
C LEU A 125 20.16 8.25 19.18
N GLY A 126 20.99 7.22 18.97
CA GLY A 126 22.39 7.24 19.38
C GLY A 126 23.01 5.85 19.28
N CYS A 127 24.19 5.72 19.86
CA CYS A 127 24.94 4.48 19.89
C CYS A 127 25.44 4.17 21.30
N VAL A 128 25.64 2.89 21.58
CA VAL A 128 26.19 2.38 22.84
C VAL A 128 27.62 1.94 22.56
N VAL A 129 28.57 2.57 23.25
CA VAL A 129 30.00 2.28 23.14
C VAL A 129 30.52 1.98 24.53
N GLU A 130 31.12 0.81 24.71
CA GLU A 130 31.62 0.33 26.02
C GLU A 130 30.57 0.39 27.14
N GLY A 131 29.29 0.25 26.79
CA GLY A 131 28.15 0.30 27.72
C GLY A 131 27.62 1.72 28.01
N GLU A 132 28.26 2.77 27.49
CA GLU A 132 27.79 4.14 27.60
C GLU A 132 26.95 4.54 26.37
N PHE A 133 25.81 5.20 26.61
CA PHE A 133 24.96 5.72 25.54
C PHE A 133 25.41 7.12 25.12
N HIS A 134 25.73 7.26 23.83
CA HIS A 134 26.04 8.53 23.19
C HIS A 134 24.92 8.91 22.21
N ARG A 135 24.33 10.09 22.40
CA ARG A 135 23.24 10.58 21.55
C ARG A 135 23.76 11.00 20.18
N VAL A 136 22.96 10.83 19.12
CA VAL A 136 23.24 11.44 17.81
C VAL A 136 23.54 12.93 17.95
N GLY A 137 24.53 13.41 17.20
CA GLY A 137 24.99 14.81 17.23
C GLY A 137 25.94 15.13 18.38
N THR A 138 26.32 14.14 19.21
CA THR A 138 27.38 14.29 20.20
C THR A 138 28.68 13.67 19.71
N THR A 139 29.79 14.33 20.02
CA THR A 139 31.14 13.81 19.79
C THR A 139 31.66 13.17 21.08
N PHE A 140 32.25 11.99 20.98
CA PHE A 140 32.83 11.26 22.10
C PHE A 140 34.07 10.47 21.66
N LYS A 141 34.82 9.93 22.63
CA LYS A 141 35.98 9.09 22.37
C LYS A 141 35.54 7.66 22.05
N GLY A 142 35.87 7.17 20.86
CA GLY A 142 35.61 5.80 20.47
C GLY A 142 36.60 4.81 21.13
N PRO A 143 36.44 3.50 20.88
CA PRO A 143 37.31 2.45 21.44
C PRO A 143 38.80 2.66 21.11
N ASP A 144 39.09 3.25 19.96
CA ASP A 144 40.46 3.56 19.50
C ASP A 144 40.99 4.91 20.04
N GLY A 145 40.25 5.60 20.92
CA GLY A 145 40.64 6.90 21.50
C GLY A 145 40.48 8.11 20.55
N HIS A 146 39.94 7.91 19.36
CA HIS A 146 39.63 8.99 18.40
C HIS A 146 38.24 9.59 18.63
N ASP A 147 38.06 10.85 18.22
CA ASP A 147 36.75 11.52 18.28
C ASP A 147 35.82 10.96 17.20
N VAL A 148 34.67 10.43 17.63
CA VAL A 148 33.66 9.80 16.78
C VAL A 148 32.25 10.32 17.10
N GLU A 149 31.33 10.05 16.18
CA GLU A 149 29.91 10.39 16.28
C GLU A 149 29.06 9.22 15.75
N CYS A 150 27.86 9.02 16.32
CA CYS A 150 26.87 8.11 15.74
C CYS A 150 26.15 8.82 14.59
N VAL A 151 26.25 8.28 13.38
CA VAL A 151 25.66 8.89 12.16
C VAL A 151 24.90 7.88 11.33
N ILE A 152 24.05 8.40 10.44
CA ILE A 152 23.48 7.64 9.33
C ILE A 152 24.28 8.01 8.08
N PHE A 153 24.90 7.03 7.44
CA PHE A 153 25.66 7.22 6.21
C PHE A 153 25.28 6.13 5.21
N GLU A 154 24.84 6.52 4.01
CA GLU A 154 24.38 5.60 2.96
C GLU A 154 23.28 4.64 3.45
N ASN A 155 22.34 5.15 4.27
CA ASN A 155 21.25 4.39 4.91
C ASN A 155 21.71 3.33 5.92
N GLU A 156 22.97 3.38 6.37
CA GLU A 156 23.50 2.51 7.42
C GLU A 156 23.86 3.33 8.66
N PHE A 157 23.64 2.74 9.84
CA PHE A 157 24.10 3.31 11.11
C PHE A 157 25.60 3.05 11.27
N LYS A 158 26.38 4.09 11.55
CA LYS A 158 27.84 4.00 11.69
C LYS A 158 28.33 4.79 12.88
N LEU A 159 29.40 4.29 13.49
CA LEU A 159 30.35 5.10 14.25
C LEU A 159 31.32 5.71 13.25
N ALA A 160 31.22 7.02 13.04
CA ALA A 160 32.08 7.73 12.09
C ALA A 160 33.07 8.64 12.83
N PRO A 161 34.32 8.75 12.37
CA PRO A 161 35.22 9.80 12.84
C PRO A 161 34.57 11.16 12.64
N LYS A 162 34.73 12.07 13.60
CA LYS A 162 34.31 13.45 13.42
C LYS A 162 35.11 14.06 12.26
N LYS A 163 34.43 14.41 11.17
CA LYS A 163 35.05 15.23 10.13
C LYS A 163 35.17 16.64 10.70
N ASN A 164 36.41 17.13 10.84
CA ASN A 164 36.63 18.55 11.02
C ASN A 164 35.98 19.26 9.82
N GLN A 165 35.00 20.11 10.10
CA GLN A 165 34.32 20.93 9.12
C GLN A 165 35.30 21.93 8.50
#